data_AF-A0AAJ4MNF4-F1
#
_entry.id   AF-A0AAJ4MNF4-F1
#
_cell.length_a   1.000
_cell.length_b   1.000
_cell.length_c   1.000
_cell.angle_alpha   90.00
_cell.angle_beta   90.00
_cell.angle_gamma   90.00
#
_symmetry.space_group_name_H-M   'P 1'
#
loop_
_entity.id
_entity.type
_entity.pdbx_description
1 polymer ?
#
loop_
_entity_poly.entity_id
_entity_poly.type
_entity_poly.pdbx_seq_one_letter_code
_entity_poly.pdbx_strand_id
1 'polypeptide(L)'
;MKKIVAALLLFVSPFAACASPKASELATAQVVDQFVQGCFMNFPYPEKFQAWLARPGFQKLSSIDAAAYLGAYSGNAWNVQLDNSRFVLTSIGESACSVFANDLDASMTTNLVIGFLDYLKTQGATYQSKMVTPASATASLSSTSYAVSMNGQVIMHLTLTIAAPGTGPFQVALTAARAET
;
A
#
# COMPACT_ATOMS: atom_id res chain seq x y z
N MET A 1 47.85 39.27 42.56
CA MET A 1 46.44 39.15 42.13
C MET A 1 46.40 38.26 40.89
N LYS A 2 45.90 37.02 41.03
CA LYS A 2 45.86 35.97 39.99
C LYS A 2 44.70 36.24 39.02
N LYS A 3 44.98 36.36 37.71
CA LYS A 3 43.97 36.40 36.66
C LYS A 3 43.66 34.98 36.22
N ILE A 4 42.41 34.55 36.42
CA ILE A 4 41.90 33.26 35.94
C ILE A 4 41.44 33.46 34.50
N VAL A 5 42.06 32.74 33.57
CA VAL A 5 41.62 32.65 32.17
C VAL A 5 40.61 31.52 32.09
N ALA A 6 39.34 31.85 31.86
CA ALA A 6 38.29 30.87 31.63
C ALA A 6 38.34 30.43 30.15
N ALA A 7 38.75 29.19 29.92
CA ALA A 7 38.69 28.53 28.62
C ALA A 7 37.23 28.15 28.32
N LEU A 8 36.65 28.76 27.28
CA LEU A 8 35.33 28.43 26.77
C LEU A 8 35.44 27.17 25.90
N LEU A 9 35.13 26.01 26.47
CA LEU A 9 34.97 24.76 25.72
C LEU A 9 33.63 24.82 24.97
N LEU A 10 33.68 25.11 23.67
CA LEU A 10 32.56 24.90 22.76
C LEU A 10 32.36 23.39 22.57
N PHE A 11 31.39 22.82 23.29
CA PHE A 11 30.82 21.51 22.97
C PHE A 11 30.07 21.63 21.64
N VAL A 12 30.72 21.25 20.54
CA VAL A 12 30.04 20.97 19.27
C VAL A 12 29.38 19.60 19.44
N SER A 13 28.13 19.58 19.91
CA SER A 13 27.34 18.36 19.96
C SER A 13 27.08 17.85 18.54
N PRO A 14 27.38 16.59 18.21
CA PRO A 14 26.97 15.99 16.97
C PRO A 14 25.48 15.66 17.10
N PHE A 15 24.62 16.62 16.79
CA PHE A 15 23.26 16.27 16.40
C PHE A 15 23.38 15.50 15.09
N ALA A 16 23.46 14.17 15.21
CA ALA A 16 23.09 13.27 14.13
C ALA A 16 21.71 13.75 13.67
N ALA A 17 21.68 14.36 12.49
CA ALA A 17 20.45 14.70 11.82
C ALA A 17 19.71 13.37 11.60
N CYS A 18 18.79 13.04 12.49
CA CYS A 18 17.73 12.08 12.20
C CYS A 18 17.04 12.64 10.95
N ALA A 19 17.38 12.10 9.78
CA ALA A 19 16.73 12.48 8.54
C ALA A 19 15.23 12.22 8.74
N SER A 20 14.43 13.28 8.75
CA SER A 20 12.98 13.14 8.76
C SER A 20 12.59 12.30 7.54
N PRO A 21 11.65 11.35 7.69
CA PRO A 21 11.20 10.54 6.57
C PRO A 21 10.73 11.46 5.44
N LYS A 22 11.01 11.10 4.19
CA LYS A 22 10.50 11.86 3.04
C LYS A 22 8.97 11.77 3.02
N ALA A 23 8.28 12.80 2.56
CA ALA A 23 6.82 12.81 2.49
C ALA A 23 6.26 11.59 1.74
N SER A 24 6.95 11.16 0.67
CA SER A 24 6.62 9.95 -0.10
C SER A 24 6.76 8.66 0.73
N GLU A 25 7.69 8.58 1.67
CA GLU A 25 7.88 7.40 2.53
C GLU A 25 6.72 7.27 3.54
N LEU A 26 6.29 8.39 4.15
CA LEU A 26 5.12 8.42 5.02
C LEU A 26 3.83 8.08 4.27
N ALA A 27 3.65 8.65 3.08
CA ALA A 27 2.53 8.32 2.20
C ALA A 27 2.53 6.83 1.85
N THR A 28 3.68 6.27 1.48
CA THR A 28 3.84 4.86 1.11
C THR A 28 3.50 3.94 2.26
N ALA A 29 4.05 4.20 3.45
CA ALA A 29 3.74 3.43 4.65
C ALA A 29 2.23 3.45 4.96
N GLN A 30 1.60 4.62 4.90
CA GLN A 30 0.17 4.77 5.17
C GLN A 30 -0.69 4.05 4.13
N VAL A 31 -0.38 4.15 2.83
CA VAL A 31 -1.14 3.47 1.77
C VAL A 31 -1.03 1.95 1.89
N VAL A 32 0.18 1.41 2.11
CA VAL A 32 0.37 -0.04 2.26
C VAL A 32 -0.31 -0.56 3.52
N ASP A 33 -0.26 0.18 4.62
CA ASP A 33 -1.03 -0.17 5.83
C ASP A 33 -2.54 -0.19 5.55
N GLN A 34 -3.09 0.82 4.88
CA GLN A 34 -4.52 0.82 4.53
C GLN A 34 -4.90 -0.30 3.55
N PHE A 35 -4.00 -0.71 2.66
CA PHE A 35 -4.19 -1.90 1.84
C PHE A 35 -4.29 -3.17 2.69
N VAL A 36 -3.35 -3.39 3.63
CA VAL A 36 -3.37 -4.56 4.52
C VAL A 36 -4.63 -4.54 5.38
N GLN A 37 -4.95 -3.41 6.02
CA GLN A 37 -6.14 -3.29 6.85
C GLN A 37 -7.42 -3.49 6.04
N GLY A 38 -7.60 -2.73 4.96
CA GLY A 38 -8.82 -2.73 4.17
C GLY A 38 -9.00 -4.01 3.37
N CYS A 39 -8.06 -4.28 2.47
CA CYS A 39 -8.20 -5.31 1.44
C CYS A 39 -7.83 -6.72 1.91
N PHE A 40 -6.94 -6.86 2.89
CA PHE A 40 -6.56 -8.19 3.40
C PHE A 40 -7.33 -8.57 4.66
N MET A 41 -7.34 -7.70 5.67
CA MET A 41 -7.89 -8.04 7.00
C MET A 41 -9.42 -7.89 7.07
N ASN A 42 -10.00 -6.93 6.34
CA ASN A 42 -11.42 -6.62 6.42
C ASN A 42 -12.23 -7.11 5.19
N PHE A 43 -11.71 -7.01 3.96
CA PHE A 43 -12.38 -7.42 2.72
C PHE A 43 -12.18 -8.91 2.37
N PRO A 44 -12.61 -9.83 3.21
CA PRO A 44 -13.77 -10.52 2.63
C PRO A 44 -14.93 -10.64 3.61
N TYR A 45 -14.89 -9.87 4.71
CA TYR A 45 -15.88 -9.89 5.76
C TYR A 45 -16.75 -8.62 5.67
N PRO A 46 -17.94 -8.68 5.04
CA PRO A 46 -18.70 -7.47 4.70
C PRO A 46 -18.93 -6.54 5.90
N GLU A 47 -19.32 -7.08 7.06
CA GLU A 47 -19.56 -6.27 8.26
C GLU A 47 -18.29 -5.56 8.76
N LYS A 48 -17.15 -6.27 8.80
CA LYS A 48 -15.88 -5.66 9.22
C LYS A 48 -15.41 -4.61 8.23
N PHE A 49 -15.57 -4.88 6.93
CA PHE A 49 -15.21 -3.93 5.89
C PHE A 49 -16.06 -2.67 5.94
N GLN A 50 -17.38 -2.78 6.12
CA GLN A 50 -18.25 -1.61 6.28
C GLN A 50 -17.91 -0.82 7.55
N ALA A 51 -17.65 -1.48 8.67
CA ALA A 51 -17.21 -0.80 9.90
C ALA A 51 -15.88 -0.07 9.71
N TRP A 52 -14.93 -0.68 9.01
CA TRP A 52 -13.63 -0.07 8.70
C TRP A 52 -13.74 1.13 7.75
N LEU A 53 -14.66 1.09 6.78
CA LEU A 53 -14.97 2.20 5.87
C LEU A 53 -15.70 3.37 6.53
N ALA A 54 -16.36 3.16 7.67
CA ALA A 54 -17.08 4.21 8.40
C ALA A 54 -16.16 5.22 9.11
N ARG A 55 -14.85 4.99 9.08
CA ARG A 55 -13.84 5.88 9.66
C ARG A 55 -13.72 7.18 8.84
N PRO A 56 -13.30 8.31 9.45
CA PRO A 56 -13.05 9.54 8.72
C PRO A 56 -12.03 9.37 7.58
N GLY A 57 -12.16 10.19 6.54
CA GLY A 57 -11.24 10.20 5.40
C GLY A 57 -11.68 9.33 4.22
N PHE A 58 -12.75 8.53 4.37
CA PHE A 58 -13.30 7.69 3.29
C PHE A 58 -14.55 8.35 2.69
N GLN A 59 -14.46 8.79 1.44
CA GLN A 59 -15.58 9.36 0.71
C GLN A 59 -15.97 8.44 -0.45
N LYS A 60 -17.17 7.87 -0.39
CA LYS A 60 -17.70 7.03 -1.46
C LYS A 60 -17.83 7.85 -2.75
N LEU A 61 -17.29 7.30 -3.85
CA LEU A 61 -17.39 7.89 -5.17
C LEU A 61 -18.78 7.66 -5.77
N SER A 62 -19.17 8.52 -6.71
CA SER A 62 -20.35 8.28 -7.54
C SER A 62 -20.15 7.01 -8.38
N SER A 63 -21.24 6.40 -8.86
CA SER A 63 -21.14 5.22 -9.74
C SER A 63 -20.37 5.52 -11.03
N ILE A 64 -20.49 6.74 -11.55
CA ILE A 64 -19.78 7.20 -12.76
C ILE A 64 -18.27 7.25 -12.50
N ASP A 65 -17.85 7.86 -11.39
CA ASP A 65 -16.43 7.96 -11.06
C ASP A 65 -15.84 6.60 -10.67
N ALA A 66 -16.61 5.77 -9.95
CA ALA A 66 -16.19 4.44 -9.57
C ALA A 66 -15.95 3.53 -10.80
N ALA A 67 -16.72 3.70 -11.88
CA ALA A 67 -16.56 2.91 -13.10
C ALA A 67 -15.17 3.07 -13.75
N ALA A 68 -14.49 4.20 -13.56
CA ALA A 68 -13.13 4.42 -14.04
C ALA A 68 -12.09 3.47 -13.40
N TYR A 69 -12.39 2.94 -12.21
CA TYR A 69 -11.53 2.03 -11.45
C TYR A 69 -11.99 0.58 -11.54
N LEU A 70 -13.31 0.37 -11.59
CA LEU A 70 -13.93 -0.95 -11.59
C LEU A 70 -14.02 -1.55 -13.00
N GLY A 71 -13.91 -0.74 -14.05
CA GLY A 71 -14.11 -1.19 -15.43
C GLY A 71 -15.52 -1.78 -15.62
N ALA A 72 -15.59 -3.01 -16.14
CA ALA A 72 -16.86 -3.72 -16.37
C ALA A 72 -17.39 -4.46 -15.12
N TYR A 73 -16.65 -4.44 -14.00
CA TYR A 73 -17.03 -5.18 -12.81
C TYR A 73 -17.99 -4.38 -11.92
N SER A 74 -18.88 -5.09 -11.22
CA SER A 74 -19.69 -4.49 -10.17
C SER A 74 -18.84 -4.17 -8.94
N GLY A 75 -19.23 -3.14 -8.18
CA GLY A 75 -18.45 -2.75 -7.03
C GLY A 75 -18.72 -1.34 -6.52
N ASN A 76 -17.82 -0.90 -5.65
CA ASN A 76 -17.80 0.45 -5.12
C ASN A 76 -16.37 0.97 -5.12
N ALA A 77 -16.21 2.28 -5.12
CA ALA A 77 -14.94 2.94 -4.95
C ALA A 77 -15.06 4.08 -3.95
N TRP A 78 -13.96 4.38 -3.26
CA TRP A 78 -13.86 5.46 -2.29
C TRP A 78 -12.61 6.26 -2.57
N ASN A 79 -12.75 7.59 -2.62
CA ASN A 79 -11.61 8.48 -2.48
C ASN A 79 -11.22 8.50 -1.00
N VAL A 80 -9.96 8.22 -0.72
CA VAL A 80 -9.43 8.17 0.65
C VAL A 80 -8.41 9.28 0.82
N GLN A 81 -8.64 10.12 1.82
CA GLN A 81 -7.75 11.23 2.17
C GLN A 81 -7.39 11.13 3.65
N LEU A 82 -6.10 10.89 3.91
CA LEU A 82 -5.51 10.82 5.23
C LEU A 82 -4.36 11.84 5.34
N ASP A 83 -3.78 11.95 6.53
CA ASP A 83 -2.78 12.98 6.85
C ASP A 83 -1.59 13.03 5.86
N ASN A 84 -1.12 11.85 5.42
CA ASN A 84 0.07 11.75 4.58
C ASN A 84 -0.23 11.20 3.17
N SER A 85 -1.47 10.82 2.87
CA SER A 85 -1.76 10.09 1.64
C SER A 85 -3.14 10.38 1.07
N ARG A 86 -3.22 10.25 -0.26
CA ARG A 86 -4.47 10.27 -1.02
C ARG A 86 -4.44 9.12 -2.01
N PHE A 87 -5.50 8.34 -2.02
CA PHE A 87 -5.60 7.15 -2.86
C PHE A 87 -7.06 6.79 -3.11
N VAL A 88 -7.29 5.89 -4.05
CA VAL A 88 -8.61 5.30 -4.28
C VAL A 88 -8.62 3.86 -3.81
N LEU A 89 -9.62 3.51 -3.03
CA LEU A 89 -9.91 2.15 -2.63
C LEU A 89 -11.09 1.63 -3.44
N THR A 90 -11.07 0.36 -3.85
CA THR A 90 -12.20 -0.30 -4.51
C THR A 90 -12.60 -1.58 -3.79
N SER A 91 -13.86 -1.95 -3.96
CA SER A 91 -14.38 -3.31 -3.76
C SER A 91 -14.99 -3.78 -5.06
N ILE A 92 -14.43 -4.80 -5.68
CA ILE A 92 -14.90 -5.45 -6.90
C ILE A 92 -15.72 -6.67 -6.47
N GLY A 93 -17.05 -6.55 -6.55
CA GLY A 93 -17.98 -7.53 -6.01
C GLY A 93 -17.62 -7.93 -4.57
N GLU A 94 -17.58 -9.24 -4.34
CA GLU A 94 -17.05 -9.86 -3.11
C GLU A 94 -15.69 -10.55 -3.36
N SER A 95 -15.09 -10.32 -4.52
CA SER A 95 -13.95 -11.11 -5.01
C SER A 95 -12.61 -10.39 -4.85
N ALA A 96 -12.55 -9.07 -5.05
CA ALA A 96 -11.30 -8.33 -4.91
C ALA A 96 -11.44 -6.93 -4.32
N CYS A 97 -10.40 -6.45 -3.65
CA CYS A 97 -10.25 -5.09 -3.17
C CYS A 97 -8.91 -4.54 -3.66
N SER A 98 -8.91 -3.29 -4.12
CA SER A 98 -7.70 -2.66 -4.65
C SER A 98 -7.48 -1.28 -4.07
N VAL A 99 -6.21 -0.89 -3.95
CA VAL A 99 -5.78 0.46 -3.65
C VAL A 99 -4.99 1.01 -4.84
N PHE A 100 -5.34 2.21 -5.29
CA PHE A 100 -4.70 2.93 -6.39
C PHE A 100 -4.13 4.25 -5.88
N ALA A 101 -2.83 4.47 -6.04
CA ALA A 101 -2.14 5.62 -5.47
C ALA A 101 -1.08 6.20 -6.42
N ASN A 102 -0.76 7.47 -6.19
CA ASN A 102 0.31 8.23 -6.85
C ASN A 102 1.31 8.74 -5.81
N ASP A 103 2.44 9.24 -6.29
CA ASP A 103 3.49 9.91 -5.48
C ASP A 103 4.05 9.04 -4.33
N LEU A 104 4.12 7.73 -4.57
CA LEU A 104 4.70 6.75 -3.65
C LEU A 104 6.14 6.40 -4.02
N ASP A 105 6.90 5.96 -3.02
CA ASP A 105 8.21 5.36 -3.25
C ASP A 105 8.02 3.90 -3.68
N ALA A 106 8.37 3.59 -4.92
CA ALA A 106 8.19 2.27 -5.53
C ALA A 106 9.00 1.18 -4.81
N SER A 107 10.24 1.47 -4.44
CA SER A 107 11.12 0.52 -3.75
C SER A 107 10.60 0.24 -2.35
N MET A 108 10.19 1.27 -1.62
CA MET A 108 9.58 1.12 -0.30
C MET A 108 8.24 0.38 -0.37
N THR A 109 7.40 0.67 -1.36
CA THR A 109 6.13 -0.05 -1.58
C THR A 109 6.40 -1.55 -1.73
N THR A 110 7.36 -1.90 -2.59
CA THR A 110 7.77 -3.30 -2.81
C THR A 110 8.27 -3.94 -1.51
N ASN A 111 9.16 -3.24 -0.78
CA ASN A 111 9.73 -3.74 0.47
C ASN A 111 8.67 -3.93 1.56
N LEU A 112 7.69 -3.05 1.68
CA LEU A 112 6.60 -3.19 2.65
C LEU A 112 5.65 -4.33 2.30
N VAL A 113 5.34 -4.54 1.02
CA VAL A 113 4.55 -5.69 0.57
C VAL A 113 5.29 -7.00 0.87
N ILE A 114 6.58 -7.07 0.56
CA ILE A 114 7.41 -8.24 0.90
C ILE A 114 7.48 -8.43 2.41
N GLY A 115 7.68 -7.37 3.19
CA GLY A 115 7.70 -7.42 4.65
C GLY A 115 6.39 -7.93 5.24
N PHE A 116 5.25 -7.52 4.68
CA PHE A 116 3.94 -8.06 5.05
C PHE A 116 3.82 -9.56 4.72
N LEU A 117 4.25 -9.97 3.53
CA LEU A 117 4.27 -11.39 3.13
C LEU A 117 5.18 -12.23 4.04
N ASP A 118 6.34 -11.70 4.45
CA ASP A 118 7.25 -12.33 5.40
C ASP A 118 6.67 -12.38 6.81
N TYR A 119 5.94 -11.35 7.24
CA TYR A 119 5.16 -11.40 8.47
C TYR A 119 4.14 -12.54 8.42
N LEU A 120 3.40 -12.70 7.32
CA LEU A 120 2.46 -13.81 7.17
C LEU A 120 3.14 -15.19 7.27
N LYS A 121 4.39 -15.34 6.81
CA LYS A 121 5.16 -16.58 7.02
C LYS A 121 5.35 -16.89 8.51
N THR A 122 5.59 -15.87 9.34
CA THR A 122 5.68 -16.06 10.79
C THR A 122 4.36 -16.53 11.41
N GLN A 123 3.24 -16.30 10.73
CA GLN A 123 1.90 -16.73 11.10
C GLN A 123 1.50 -18.07 10.46
N GLY A 124 2.44 -18.78 9.81
CA GLY A 124 2.20 -20.10 9.21
C GLY A 124 1.79 -20.07 7.73
N ALA A 125 1.75 -18.90 7.09
CA ALA A 125 1.48 -18.82 5.67
C ALA A 125 2.72 -19.19 4.82
N THR A 126 2.49 -19.47 3.55
CA THR A 126 3.51 -19.53 2.51
C THR A 126 3.07 -18.66 1.34
N TYR A 127 3.99 -18.26 0.48
CA TYR A 127 3.60 -17.60 -0.76
C TYR A 127 4.50 -17.99 -1.93
N GLN A 128 3.90 -17.98 -3.12
CA GLN A 128 4.61 -18.09 -4.39
C GLN A 128 4.44 -16.79 -5.17
N SER A 129 5.50 -16.27 -5.76
CA SER A 129 5.47 -15.06 -6.58
C SER A 129 5.64 -15.37 -8.06
N LYS A 130 4.95 -14.62 -8.92
CA LYS A 130 5.11 -14.67 -10.38
C LYS A 130 5.13 -13.24 -10.92
N MET A 131 6.14 -12.90 -11.71
CA MET A 131 6.11 -11.68 -12.51
C MET A 131 5.07 -11.86 -13.62
N VAL A 132 4.06 -10.98 -13.65
CA VAL A 132 2.91 -11.06 -14.55
C VAL A 132 2.78 -9.83 -15.46
N THR A 133 3.81 -8.97 -15.50
CA THR A 133 3.89 -7.85 -16.43
C THR A 133 3.54 -8.31 -17.85
N PRO A 134 2.49 -7.77 -18.48
CA PRO A 134 2.13 -8.13 -19.84
C PRO A 134 3.26 -7.81 -20.81
N ALA A 135 3.46 -8.63 -21.84
CA ALA A 135 4.48 -8.36 -22.86
C ALA A 135 4.23 -7.06 -23.65
N SER A 136 2.98 -6.59 -23.67
CA SER A 136 2.57 -5.32 -24.26
C SER A 136 2.74 -4.10 -23.35
N ALA A 137 3.14 -4.31 -22.08
CA ALA A 137 3.36 -3.22 -21.15
C ALA A 137 4.59 -2.41 -21.54
N THR A 138 4.56 -1.11 -21.26
CA THR A 138 5.74 -0.27 -21.39
C THR A 138 6.83 -0.77 -20.43
N ALA A 139 8.11 -0.56 -20.77
CA ALA A 139 9.23 -0.92 -19.90
C ALA A 139 9.19 -0.23 -18.52
N SER A 140 8.31 0.75 -18.33
CA SER A 140 8.08 1.49 -17.09
C SER A 140 7.03 0.88 -16.17
N LEU A 141 6.40 -0.24 -16.54
CA LEU A 141 5.39 -0.93 -15.75
C LEU A 141 5.93 -2.30 -15.30
N SER A 142 5.74 -2.62 -14.03
CA SER A 142 5.99 -3.94 -13.48
C SER A 142 4.78 -4.43 -12.71
N SER A 143 4.43 -5.71 -12.84
CA SER A 143 3.38 -6.34 -12.07
C SER A 143 3.85 -7.70 -11.56
N THR A 144 3.66 -7.93 -10.27
CA THR A 144 3.99 -9.18 -9.59
C THR A 144 2.76 -9.66 -8.83
N SER A 145 2.38 -10.91 -9.07
CA SER A 145 1.33 -11.58 -8.31
C SER A 145 1.93 -12.56 -7.31
N TYR A 146 1.29 -12.63 -6.15
CA TYR A 146 1.63 -13.51 -5.04
C TYR A 146 0.41 -14.38 -4.73
N ALA A 147 0.57 -15.71 -4.78
CA ALA A 147 -0.42 -16.64 -4.26
C ALA A 147 -0.07 -16.91 -2.79
N VAL A 148 -0.91 -16.46 -1.86
CA VAL A 148 -0.73 -16.65 -0.42
C VAL A 148 -1.52 -17.88 0.01
N SER A 149 -0.82 -18.84 0.63
CA SER A 149 -1.40 -20.10 1.06
C SER A 149 -1.28 -20.32 2.56
N MET A 150 -2.31 -20.89 3.17
CA MET A 150 -2.34 -21.33 4.57
C MET A 150 -2.77 -22.79 4.59
N ASN A 151 -2.08 -23.65 5.36
CA ASN A 151 -2.38 -25.09 5.43
C ASN A 151 -2.45 -25.78 4.04
N GLY A 152 -1.61 -25.35 3.09
CA GLY A 152 -1.54 -25.90 1.73
C GLY A 152 -2.63 -25.41 0.76
N GLN A 153 -3.57 -24.56 1.21
CA GLN A 153 -4.61 -23.98 0.35
C GLN A 153 -4.33 -22.51 0.09
N VAL A 154 -4.50 -22.06 -1.15
CA VAL A 154 -4.44 -20.63 -1.48
C VAL A 154 -5.64 -19.95 -0.85
N ILE A 155 -5.39 -18.94 -0.01
CA ILE A 155 -6.45 -18.16 0.65
C ILE A 155 -6.66 -16.81 -0.03
N MET A 156 -5.63 -16.29 -0.70
CA MET A 156 -5.67 -14.97 -1.31
C MET A 156 -4.61 -14.81 -2.40
N HIS A 157 -4.94 -14.08 -3.45
CA HIS A 157 -3.99 -13.57 -4.43
C HIS A 157 -3.73 -12.09 -4.17
N LEU A 158 -2.47 -11.71 -4.03
CA LEU A 158 -2.07 -10.31 -3.98
C LEU A 158 -1.40 -9.94 -5.30
N THR A 159 -1.74 -8.79 -5.87
CA THR A 159 -1.05 -8.27 -7.07
C THR A 159 -0.55 -6.87 -6.76
N LEU A 160 0.76 -6.68 -6.92
CA LEU A 160 1.42 -5.38 -6.87
C LEU A 160 1.76 -4.98 -8.29
N THR A 161 1.22 -3.83 -8.71
CA THR A 161 1.60 -3.17 -9.97
C THR A 161 2.23 -1.82 -9.65
N ILE A 162 3.39 -1.56 -10.25
CA ILE A 162 4.12 -0.30 -10.13
C ILE A 162 4.40 0.23 -11.53
N ALA A 163 4.04 1.48 -11.77
CA ALA A 163 4.38 2.27 -12.94
C ALA A 163 5.39 3.37 -12.57
N ALA A 164 6.23 3.80 -13.51
CA ALA A 164 7.03 5.00 -13.32
C ALA A 164 6.13 6.25 -13.20
N PRO A 165 6.52 7.29 -12.44
CA PRO A 165 5.75 8.51 -12.31
C PRO A 165 5.33 9.10 -13.66
N GLY A 166 4.06 9.47 -13.80
CA GLY A 166 3.50 10.06 -15.01
C GLY A 166 3.24 9.10 -16.19
N THR A 167 3.51 7.79 -16.04
CA THR A 167 3.32 6.80 -17.13
C THR A 167 1.96 6.11 -17.12
N GLY A 168 1.15 6.32 -16.08
CA GLY A 168 -0.21 5.81 -15.98
C GLY A 168 -1.08 6.71 -15.10
N PRO A 169 -2.39 6.43 -15.02
CA PRO A 169 -3.30 7.17 -14.13
C PRO A 169 -2.93 6.99 -12.64
N PHE A 170 -2.30 5.87 -12.31
CA PHE A 170 -1.77 5.56 -10.99
C PHE A 170 -0.35 5.02 -11.08
N GLN A 171 0.48 5.41 -10.13
CA GLN A 171 1.83 4.89 -9.96
C GLN A 171 1.83 3.50 -9.31
N VAL A 172 0.92 3.25 -8.37
CA VAL A 172 0.83 1.99 -7.63
C VAL A 172 -0.60 1.48 -7.66
N ALA A 173 -0.76 0.19 -7.94
CA ALA A 173 -1.97 -0.55 -7.66
C ALA A 173 -1.66 -1.79 -6.81
N LEU A 174 -2.33 -1.91 -5.67
CA LEU A 174 -2.26 -3.06 -4.77
C LEU A 174 -3.63 -3.73 -4.74
N THR A 175 -3.72 -4.98 -5.19
CA THR A 175 -4.98 -5.72 -5.22
C THR A 175 -4.87 -6.95 -4.33
N ALA A 176 -5.89 -7.20 -3.52
CA ALA A 176 -6.12 -8.46 -2.82
C ALA A 176 -7.39 -9.09 -3.37
N ALA A 177 -7.28 -10.32 -3.88
CA ALA A 177 -8.39 -11.08 -4.41
C ALA A 177 -8.54 -12.39 -3.65
N ARG A 178 -9.77 -12.71 -3.23
CA ARG A 178 -10.08 -13.99 -2.58
C ARG A 178 -9.76 -15.12 -3.57
N ALA A 179 -9.12 -16.19 -3.09
CA ALA A 179 -8.98 -17.39 -3.89
C ALA A 179 -10.38 -18.00 -4.13
N GLU A 180 -10.69 -18.37 -5.38
CA GLU A 180 -11.89 -19.15 -5.66
C GLU A 180 -11.69 -20.56 -5.09
N THR A 181 -12.58 -20.98 -4.20
CA THR A 181 -12.61 -22.32 -3.60
C THR A 181 -13.50 -23.25 -4.40
#